data_AF-A0A841ND68-F1
#
_entry.id   AF-A0A841ND68-F1
#
_cell.length_a   1.000
_cell.length_b   1.000
_cell.length_c   1.000
_cell.angle_alpha   90.00
_cell.angle_beta   90.00
_cell.angle_gamma   90.00
#
_symmetry.space_group_name_H-M   'P 1'
#
loop_
_entity.id
_entity.type
_entity.pdbx_description
1 polymer ?
#
loop_
_entity_poly.entity_id
_entity_poly.type
_entity_poly.pdbx_seq_one_letter_code
_entity_poly.pdbx_strand_id
1 'polypeptide(L)'
;MKKILLFFLFSVILSAQKTEIIKLNKNIKDKNSRTKSLRLTDNRGDKDLGTLDYKGETVQMKFSNEDLKNHFEAWFADDNKVRGNNDIVILLEDVKISNFENTGLAKVKIKVSSFINRSGKYFFINRYYNTLDFNSKITPNIPSAVSSAISDILSSFIIESYSHLVLSTPILEAELNNYGEILEKNMKYINSSDLVNGVYKDFKSFSEQKPQKGYYVDKNKKGNIIGVKNENDLLVSSEEIFGYIEDGKAYKLTPVGFLEIEKDDKGYYIVSSRLELYPRNSNTGAMVGVMAGGLIGGLIGAAIDSGSQTGRRNNNANLSNVYIDSLTGAYIFEK
;
A
#
# COMPACT_ATOMS: atom_id res chain seq x y z
N MET A 1 56.62 -10.62 -32.48
CA MET A 1 55.15 -10.48 -32.65
C MET A 1 54.37 -11.52 -31.82
N LYS A 2 54.64 -11.64 -30.50
CA LYS A 2 53.99 -12.63 -29.62
C LYS A 2 53.26 -12.03 -28.40
N LYS A 3 53.14 -10.70 -28.32
CA LYS A 3 52.56 -10.01 -27.16
C LYS A 3 51.21 -9.31 -27.42
N ILE A 4 50.68 -9.38 -28.64
CA ILE A 4 49.41 -8.73 -29.01
C ILE A 4 48.22 -9.70 -28.88
N LEU A 5 48.46 -11.01 -28.84
CA LEU A 5 47.37 -12.01 -28.81
C LEU A 5 46.67 -12.14 -27.44
N LEU A 6 47.27 -11.63 -26.36
CA LEU A 6 46.68 -11.73 -25.01
C LEU A 6 45.57 -10.71 -24.75
N PHE A 7 45.50 -9.63 -25.55
CA PHE A 7 44.49 -8.57 -25.36
C PHE A 7 43.14 -8.90 -26.00
N PHE A 8 43.08 -9.90 -26.89
CA PHE A 8 41.85 -10.33 -27.57
C PHE A 8 41.11 -11.48 -26.87
N LEU A 9 41.68 -12.07 -25.82
CA LEU A 9 41.06 -13.17 -25.06
C LEU A 9 40.28 -12.69 -23.83
N PHE A 10 40.38 -11.41 -23.46
CA PHE A 10 39.62 -10.84 -22.34
C PHE A 10 38.26 -10.24 -22.73
N SER A 11 37.92 -10.21 -24.01
CA SER A 11 36.68 -9.62 -24.52
C SER A 11 35.45 -10.55 -24.52
N VAL A 12 35.53 -11.77 -23.95
CA VAL A 12 34.49 -12.81 -24.12
C VAL A 12 33.76 -13.19 -22.82
N ILE A 13 33.87 -12.43 -21.73
CA ILE A 13 33.10 -12.72 -20.48
C ILE A 13 32.27 -11.53 -20.00
N LEU A 14 31.86 -10.65 -20.92
CA LEU A 14 30.71 -9.79 -20.67
C LEU A 14 29.46 -10.60 -21.03
N SER A 15 29.04 -11.51 -20.15
CA SER A 15 27.66 -11.97 -20.15
C SER A 15 26.80 -10.73 -19.93
N ALA A 16 26.23 -10.19 -21.01
CA ALA A 16 25.30 -9.08 -20.93
C ALA A 16 24.09 -9.57 -20.11
N GLN A 17 24.05 -9.18 -18.84
CA GLN A 17 22.92 -9.48 -17.98
C GLN A 17 21.69 -8.81 -18.60
N LYS A 18 20.66 -9.62 -18.90
CA LYS A 18 19.42 -9.12 -19.47
C LYS A 18 18.82 -8.09 -18.54
N THR A 19 18.34 -6.99 -19.09
CA THR A 19 17.77 -5.89 -18.30
C THR A 19 16.33 -5.66 -18.69
N GLU A 20 15.44 -5.57 -17.69
CA GLU A 20 14.05 -5.12 -17.86
C GLU A 20 13.93 -3.69 -17.33
N ILE A 21 13.33 -2.83 -18.13
CA ILE A 21 13.21 -1.40 -17.84
C ILE A 21 11.80 -1.07 -17.34
N ILE A 22 11.74 -0.47 -16.16
CA ILE A 22 10.52 0.07 -15.56
C ILE A 22 10.28 1.47 -16.10
N LYS A 23 9.22 1.62 -16.89
CA LYS A 23 8.81 2.90 -17.48
C LYS A 23 7.78 3.58 -16.58
N LEU A 24 8.10 4.80 -16.15
CA LEU A 24 7.23 5.64 -15.33
C LEU A 24 6.60 6.72 -16.22
N ASN A 25 5.59 6.34 -16.99
CA ASN A 25 4.97 7.19 -18.02
C ASN A 25 3.45 7.04 -18.10
N LYS A 26 2.83 6.48 -17.06
CA LYS A 26 1.37 6.36 -16.95
C LYS A 26 0.74 7.71 -16.65
N ASN A 27 -0.53 7.91 -16.95
CA ASN A 27 -1.17 9.18 -16.67
C ASN A 27 -1.22 9.45 -15.15
N ILE A 28 -0.74 10.61 -14.71
CA ILE A 28 -0.79 11.09 -13.32
C ILE A 28 -1.47 12.47 -13.21
N LYS A 29 -2.48 12.72 -14.06
CA LYS A 29 -3.20 13.99 -14.11
C LYS A 29 -3.96 14.25 -12.80
N ASP A 30 -3.68 15.39 -12.19
CA ASP A 30 -4.50 16.00 -11.14
C ASP A 30 -5.78 16.56 -11.76
N LYS A 31 -6.84 15.77 -11.68
CA LYS A 31 -8.17 16.11 -12.23
C LYS A 31 -8.75 17.40 -11.63
N ASN A 32 -8.32 17.79 -10.44
CA ASN A 32 -8.81 18.98 -9.75
C ASN A 32 -7.87 20.18 -9.89
N SER A 33 -6.70 20.00 -10.50
CA SER A 33 -5.69 21.04 -10.74
C SER A 33 -5.34 21.82 -9.46
N ARG A 34 -5.23 21.13 -8.32
CA ARG A 34 -4.90 21.71 -7.01
C ARG A 34 -3.39 21.73 -6.75
N THR A 35 -2.65 20.89 -7.47
CA THR A 35 -1.22 20.70 -7.31
C THR A 35 -0.43 21.67 -8.17
N LYS A 36 0.51 22.37 -7.54
CA LYS A 36 1.45 23.30 -8.18
C LYS A 36 2.67 22.58 -8.72
N SER A 37 3.24 21.69 -7.91
CA SER A 37 4.44 20.94 -8.22
C SER A 37 4.41 19.55 -7.58
N LEU A 38 5.11 18.61 -8.21
CA LEU A 38 5.39 17.28 -7.69
C LEU A 38 6.91 17.10 -7.69
N ARG A 39 7.49 16.91 -6.51
CA ARG A 39 8.92 16.64 -6.35
C ARG A 39 9.13 15.24 -5.78
N LEU A 40 10.22 14.58 -6.15
CA LEU A 40 10.62 13.31 -5.57
C LEU A 40 11.88 13.48 -4.70
N THR A 41 11.86 12.87 -3.52
CA THR A 41 13.04 12.59 -2.70
C THR A 41 13.26 11.09 -2.72
N ASP A 42 14.32 10.64 -3.38
CA ASP A 42 14.70 9.22 -3.39
C ASP A 42 15.53 8.89 -2.15
N ASN A 43 14.85 8.40 -1.12
CA ASN A 43 15.39 8.06 0.18
C ASN A 43 15.67 6.56 0.35
N ARG A 44 15.65 5.79 -0.74
CA ARG A 44 16.03 4.38 -0.69
C ARG A 44 17.48 4.23 -0.24
N GLY A 45 17.72 3.40 0.78
CA GLY A 45 19.07 3.07 1.24
C GLY A 45 19.87 2.28 0.20
N ASP A 46 19.18 1.45 -0.58
CA ASP A 46 19.74 0.72 -1.72
C ASP A 46 19.05 1.18 -3.01
N LYS A 47 19.83 1.64 -3.99
CA LYS A 47 19.30 2.10 -5.28
C LYS A 47 19.10 0.96 -6.28
N ASP A 48 19.72 -0.20 -6.04
CA ASP A 48 19.51 -1.39 -6.84
C ASP A 48 18.15 -2.01 -6.55
N LEU A 49 17.35 -2.17 -7.60
CA LEU A 49 16.04 -2.78 -7.51
C LEU A 49 16.13 -4.29 -7.31
N GLY A 50 17.25 -4.92 -7.67
CA GLY A 50 17.43 -6.37 -7.63
C GLY A 50 17.15 -7.06 -8.96
N THR A 51 17.15 -8.39 -8.91
CA THR A 51 17.08 -9.27 -10.08
C THR A 51 15.93 -10.27 -9.99
N LEU A 52 15.55 -10.83 -11.13
CA LEU A 52 14.57 -11.89 -11.27
C LEU A 52 15.12 -13.00 -12.15
N ASP A 53 14.93 -14.26 -11.77
CA ASP A 53 15.21 -15.36 -12.68
C ASP A 53 13.98 -15.66 -13.53
N TYR A 54 14.17 -15.65 -14.84
CA TYR A 54 13.12 -15.88 -15.81
C TYR A 54 13.66 -16.68 -16.98
N LYS A 55 13.06 -17.85 -17.23
CA LYS A 55 13.46 -18.79 -18.30
C LYS A 55 14.95 -19.16 -18.28
N GLY A 56 15.51 -19.35 -17.08
CA GLY A 56 16.92 -19.73 -16.89
C GLY A 56 17.92 -18.57 -17.03
N GLU A 57 17.43 -17.33 -17.19
CA GLU A 57 18.25 -16.13 -17.24
C GLU A 57 17.98 -15.24 -16.03
N THR A 58 19.03 -14.66 -15.45
CA THR A 58 18.89 -13.59 -14.46
C THR A 58 18.66 -12.25 -15.16
N VAL A 59 17.54 -11.62 -14.86
CA VAL A 59 17.10 -10.34 -15.41
C VAL A 59 17.27 -9.25 -14.36
N GLN A 60 18.12 -8.26 -14.65
CA GLN A 60 18.28 -7.06 -13.83
C GLN A 60 17.09 -6.11 -14.03
N MET A 61 16.54 -5.61 -12.94
CA MET A 61 15.46 -4.63 -12.98
C MET A 61 16.03 -3.23 -12.80
N LYS A 62 15.63 -2.27 -13.66
CA LYS A 62 16.07 -0.87 -13.56
C LYS A 62 14.95 0.09 -13.91
N PHE A 63 14.94 1.28 -13.31
CA PHE A 63 14.14 2.38 -13.82
C PHE A 63 14.68 2.87 -15.17
N SER A 64 13.79 3.41 -16.02
CA SER A 64 14.17 3.99 -17.31
C SER A 64 15.06 5.22 -17.19
N ASN A 65 15.03 5.90 -16.05
CA ASN A 65 15.82 7.08 -15.76
C ASN A 65 16.44 6.95 -14.37
N GLU A 66 17.76 7.11 -14.26
CA GLU A 66 18.48 7.08 -12.98
C GLU A 66 18.26 8.38 -12.19
N ASP A 67 18.01 9.49 -12.88
CA ASP A 67 17.59 10.75 -12.26
C ASP A 67 16.07 10.77 -12.06
N LEU A 68 15.62 9.98 -11.08
CA LEU A 68 14.21 9.86 -10.74
C LEU A 68 13.59 11.20 -10.33
N LYS A 69 14.38 12.10 -9.73
CA LYS A 69 13.88 13.41 -9.31
C LYS A 69 13.41 14.22 -10.50
N ASN A 70 14.29 14.44 -11.47
CA ASN A 70 13.95 15.19 -12.67
C ASN A 70 12.89 14.45 -13.50
N HIS A 71 12.91 13.11 -13.51
CA HIS A 71 11.89 12.31 -14.18
C HIS A 71 10.48 12.56 -13.62
N PHE A 72 10.29 12.53 -12.29
CA PHE A 72 8.97 12.78 -11.68
C PHE A 72 8.49 14.22 -11.89
N GLU A 73 9.39 15.20 -11.79
CA GLU A 73 9.06 16.61 -12.03
C GLU A 73 8.62 16.84 -13.49
N ALA A 74 9.31 16.23 -14.46
CA ALA A 74 8.94 16.27 -15.88
C ALA A 74 7.63 15.53 -16.14
N TRP A 75 7.48 14.32 -15.59
CA TRP A 75 6.27 13.51 -15.71
C TRP A 75 5.02 14.28 -15.23
N PHE A 76 5.12 14.97 -14.09
CA PHE A 76 4.04 15.82 -13.61
C PHE A 76 3.76 17.00 -14.55
N ALA A 77 4.80 17.70 -15.00
CA ALA A 77 4.66 18.84 -15.90
C ALA A 77 4.05 18.46 -17.27
N ASP A 78 4.28 17.22 -17.72
CA ASP A 78 3.72 16.68 -18.95
C ASP A 78 2.21 16.43 -18.82
N ASP A 79 1.77 15.80 -17.74
CA ASP A 79 0.36 15.47 -17.53
C ASP A 79 -0.48 16.64 -16.96
N ASN A 80 0.15 17.66 -16.37
CA ASN A 80 -0.53 18.74 -15.64
C ASN A 80 -0.16 20.14 -16.19
N LYS A 81 -0.89 20.55 -17.22
CA LYS A 81 -0.73 21.88 -17.85
C LYS A 81 -1.37 23.01 -17.04
N VAL A 82 -2.47 22.71 -16.34
CA VAL A 82 -3.09 23.63 -15.37
C VAL A 82 -2.63 23.24 -13.98
N ARG A 83 -2.18 24.22 -13.19
CA ARG A 83 -1.54 24.01 -11.90
C ARG A 83 -2.25 24.79 -10.80
N GLY A 84 -2.27 24.21 -9.60
CA GLY A 84 -2.82 24.83 -8.41
C GLY A 84 -1.73 25.40 -7.50
N ASN A 85 -1.91 25.23 -6.18
CA ASN A 85 -1.11 25.89 -5.15
C ASN A 85 -0.38 24.91 -4.21
N ASN A 86 -0.70 23.62 -4.24
CA ASN A 86 -0.08 22.64 -3.36
C ASN A 86 1.25 22.15 -3.91
N ASP A 87 2.32 22.26 -3.14
CA ASP A 87 3.61 21.66 -3.46
C ASP A 87 3.66 20.24 -2.84
N ILE A 88 3.53 19.20 -3.66
CA ILE A 88 3.55 17.80 -3.21
C ILE A 88 4.97 17.25 -3.31
N VAL A 89 5.37 16.52 -2.28
CA VAL A 89 6.64 15.80 -2.22
C VAL A 89 6.36 14.31 -2.04
N ILE A 90 6.91 13.51 -2.94
CA ILE A 90 6.95 12.05 -2.86
C ILE A 90 8.27 11.65 -2.23
N LEU A 91 8.22 10.82 -1.21
CA LEU A 91 9.37 10.20 -0.56
C LEU A 91 9.40 8.72 -0.95
N LEU A 92 10.34 8.34 -1.81
CA LEU A 92 10.55 6.95 -2.19
C LEU A 92 11.49 6.29 -1.19
N GLU A 93 10.98 5.37 -0.39
CA GLU A 93 11.69 4.79 0.74
C GLU A 93 12.21 3.38 0.44
N ASP A 94 11.45 2.59 -0.33
CA ASP A 94 11.84 1.23 -0.69
C ASP A 94 11.23 0.84 -2.05
N VAL A 95 12.04 0.23 -2.92
CA VAL A 95 11.61 -0.53 -4.09
C VAL A 95 12.61 -1.66 -4.26
N LYS A 96 12.29 -2.84 -3.73
CA LYS A 96 13.16 -4.01 -3.78
C LYS A 96 12.44 -5.20 -4.39
N ILE A 97 13.14 -5.85 -5.31
CA ILE A 97 12.70 -7.04 -6.03
C ILE A 97 13.63 -8.17 -5.59
N SER A 98 13.04 -9.24 -5.10
CA SER A 98 13.76 -10.41 -4.63
C SER A 98 13.15 -11.68 -5.20
N ASN A 99 14.01 -12.57 -5.70
CA ASN A 99 13.59 -13.89 -6.13
C ASN A 99 13.70 -14.89 -4.97
N PHE A 100 12.77 -15.83 -4.89
CA PHE A 100 12.89 -17.00 -4.01
C PHE A 100 13.09 -18.24 -4.88
N GLU A 101 14.37 -18.62 -5.04
CA GLU A 101 14.81 -19.76 -5.87
C GLU A 101 14.04 -21.05 -5.57
N ASN A 102 13.65 -21.27 -4.30
CA ASN A 102 12.99 -22.51 -3.87
C ASN A 102 11.45 -22.52 -4.01
N THR A 103 10.80 -21.36 -4.22
CA THR A 103 9.33 -21.28 -4.28
C THR A 103 8.82 -20.91 -5.67
N GLY A 104 9.68 -20.36 -6.53
CA GLY A 104 9.28 -19.79 -7.81
C GLY A 104 8.47 -18.51 -7.66
N LEU A 105 8.55 -17.85 -6.49
CA LEU A 105 7.89 -16.57 -6.22
C LEU A 105 8.90 -15.43 -6.33
N ALA A 106 8.55 -14.43 -7.13
CA ALA A 106 9.19 -13.13 -7.13
C ALA A 106 8.41 -12.20 -6.20
N LYS A 107 9.12 -11.48 -5.33
CA LYS A 107 8.52 -10.49 -4.44
C LYS A 107 8.95 -9.08 -4.81
N VAL A 108 8.01 -8.15 -4.69
CA VAL A 108 8.23 -6.72 -4.91
C VAL A 108 7.78 -5.98 -3.67
N LYS A 109 8.74 -5.46 -2.91
CA LYS A 109 8.48 -4.60 -1.75
C LYS A 109 8.54 -3.15 -2.20
N ILE A 110 7.52 -2.36 -1.89
CA ILE A 110 7.47 -0.94 -2.18
C ILE A 110 7.05 -0.19 -0.91
N LYS A 111 7.79 0.87 -0.60
CA LYS A 111 7.43 1.85 0.42
C LYS A 111 7.59 3.24 -0.19
N VAL A 112 6.48 3.98 -0.27
CA VAL A 112 6.44 5.34 -0.79
C VAL A 112 5.44 6.16 0.02
N SER A 113 5.82 7.39 0.34
CA SER A 113 5.02 8.30 1.15
C SER A 113 4.87 9.64 0.45
N SER A 114 3.82 10.39 0.77
CA SER A 114 3.57 11.70 0.18
C SER A 114 3.24 12.75 1.22
N PHE A 115 3.67 13.97 0.94
CA PHE A 115 3.58 15.11 1.83
C PHE A 115 3.20 16.36 1.06
N ILE A 116 2.47 17.28 1.69
CA ILE A 116 2.40 18.67 1.23
C ILE A 116 3.51 19.45 1.93
N ASN A 117 4.34 20.14 1.16
CA ASN A 117 5.28 21.12 1.69
C ASN A 117 4.61 22.50 1.78
N ARG A 118 4.56 23.08 2.97
CA ARG A 118 4.13 24.46 3.19
C ARG A 118 5.23 25.19 3.93
N SER A 119 5.96 26.06 3.22
CA SER A 119 7.03 26.89 3.79
C SER A 119 8.10 26.09 4.55
N GLY A 120 8.54 24.95 3.98
CA GLY A 120 9.58 24.10 4.56
C GLY A 120 9.10 23.11 5.62
N LYS A 121 7.79 23.08 5.91
CA LYS A 121 7.15 22.08 6.78
C LYS A 121 6.39 21.07 5.93
N TYR A 122 6.59 19.79 6.24
CA TYR A 122 6.02 18.67 5.51
C TYR A 122 4.84 18.11 6.29
N PHE A 123 3.69 17.99 5.62
CA PHE A 123 2.47 17.47 6.22
C PHE A 123 2.08 16.20 5.50
N PHE A 124 2.00 15.09 6.23
CA PHE A 124 1.73 13.76 5.67
C PHE A 124 0.37 13.70 4.97
N ILE A 125 0.34 13.07 3.80
CA ILE A 125 -0.87 12.85 3.00
C ILE A 125 -1.23 11.37 3.02
N ASN A 126 -0.33 10.51 2.51
CA ASN A 126 -0.59 9.09 2.34
C ASN A 126 0.73 8.29 2.33
N ARG A 127 0.61 6.97 2.49
CA ARG A 127 1.68 6.00 2.38
C ARG A 127 1.19 4.72 1.73
N TYR A 128 1.94 4.25 0.75
CA TYR A 128 1.87 2.88 0.29
C TYR A 128 3.05 2.11 0.88
N TYR A 129 2.78 1.07 1.66
CA TYR A 129 3.79 0.16 2.18
C TYR A 129 3.32 -1.28 2.03
N ASN A 130 3.87 -2.01 1.08
CA ASN A 130 3.44 -3.39 0.84
C ASN A 130 4.47 -4.26 0.13
N THR A 131 4.29 -5.57 0.25
CA THR A 131 4.98 -6.58 -0.56
C THR A 131 3.97 -7.25 -1.49
N LEU A 132 4.34 -7.43 -2.75
CA LEU A 132 3.56 -8.11 -3.77
C LEU A 132 4.24 -9.40 -4.20
N ASP A 133 3.45 -10.44 -4.44
CA ASP A 133 3.96 -11.75 -4.86
C ASP A 133 3.56 -12.04 -6.30
N PHE A 134 4.54 -12.47 -7.10
CA PHE A 134 4.38 -12.89 -8.49
C PHE A 134 4.82 -14.34 -8.62
N ASN A 135 3.91 -15.21 -9.07
CA ASN A 135 4.18 -16.63 -9.20
C ASN A 135 4.63 -16.96 -10.62
N SER A 136 5.90 -17.38 -10.75
CA SER A 136 6.53 -17.71 -12.02
C SER A 136 5.83 -18.80 -12.83
N LYS A 137 5.09 -19.69 -12.17
CA LYS A 137 4.39 -20.81 -12.81
C LYS A 137 3.14 -20.36 -13.57
N ILE A 138 2.53 -19.23 -13.17
CA ILE A 138 1.26 -18.74 -13.73
C ILE A 138 1.36 -17.33 -14.32
N THR A 139 2.50 -16.66 -14.17
CA THR A 139 2.77 -15.34 -14.74
C THR A 139 3.68 -15.50 -15.97
N PRO A 140 3.14 -15.38 -17.20
CA PRO A 140 3.88 -15.73 -18.42
C PRO A 140 5.17 -14.93 -18.65
N ASN A 141 5.21 -13.66 -18.23
CA ASN A 141 6.38 -12.79 -18.30
C ASN A 141 6.50 -11.98 -17.00
N ILE A 142 7.17 -12.55 -16.00
CA ILE A 142 7.29 -11.93 -14.67
C ILE A 142 8.02 -10.59 -14.72
N PRO A 143 9.18 -10.44 -15.39
CA PRO A 143 9.87 -9.14 -15.42
C PRO A 143 8.96 -8.01 -15.91
N SER A 144 8.23 -8.24 -17.01
CA SER A 144 7.30 -7.25 -17.56
C SER A 144 6.10 -7.01 -16.64
N ALA A 145 5.57 -8.06 -15.98
CA ALA A 145 4.47 -7.93 -15.02
C ALA A 145 4.88 -7.12 -13.78
N VAL A 146 6.07 -7.38 -13.23
CA VAL A 146 6.66 -6.63 -12.11
C VAL A 146 6.90 -5.18 -12.50
N SER A 147 7.52 -4.94 -13.66
CA SER A 147 7.74 -3.61 -14.22
C SER A 147 6.44 -2.82 -14.36
N SER A 148 5.41 -3.45 -14.92
CA SER A 148 4.09 -2.85 -15.09
C SER A 148 3.44 -2.52 -13.75
N ALA A 149 3.53 -3.43 -12.77
CA ALA A 149 2.95 -3.26 -11.46
C ALA A 149 3.58 -2.11 -10.67
N ILE A 150 4.92 -2.00 -10.67
CA ILE A 150 5.62 -0.88 -10.03
C ILE A 150 5.17 0.45 -10.65
N SER A 151 5.08 0.50 -11.98
CA SER A 151 4.58 1.68 -12.71
C SER A 151 3.14 2.02 -12.35
N ASP A 152 2.24 1.02 -12.26
CA ASP A 152 0.85 1.21 -11.82
C ASP A 152 0.78 1.79 -10.41
N ILE A 153 1.47 1.17 -9.45
CA ILE A 153 1.43 1.55 -8.04
C ILE A 153 1.91 2.98 -7.86
N LEU A 154 3.04 3.34 -8.45
CA LEU A 154 3.58 4.69 -8.32
C LEU A 154 2.65 5.73 -8.96
N SER A 155 2.06 5.42 -10.13
CA SER A 155 1.11 6.34 -10.78
C SER A 155 -0.18 6.54 -9.99
N SER A 156 -0.78 5.45 -9.47
CA SER A 156 -1.98 5.50 -8.64
C SER A 156 -1.71 6.23 -7.32
N PHE A 157 -0.57 5.94 -6.68
CA PHE A 157 -0.16 6.61 -5.45
C PHE A 157 -0.02 8.13 -5.62
N ILE A 158 0.54 8.58 -6.75
CA ILE A 158 0.61 10.01 -7.09
C ILE A 158 -0.79 10.60 -7.24
N ILE A 159 -1.68 9.95 -8.00
CA ILE A 159 -3.06 10.41 -8.20
C ILE A 159 -3.80 10.56 -6.87
N GLU A 160 -3.67 9.57 -6.01
CA GLU A 160 -4.27 9.58 -4.68
C GLU A 160 -3.73 10.70 -3.80
N SER A 161 -2.44 11.02 -3.92
CA SER A 161 -1.81 12.10 -3.15
C SER A 161 -2.42 13.48 -3.44
N TYR A 162 -3.13 13.66 -4.55
CA TYR A 162 -3.82 14.92 -4.86
C TYR A 162 -5.11 15.15 -4.06
N SER A 163 -5.75 14.08 -3.57
CA SER A 163 -7.10 14.13 -2.99
C SER A 163 -7.19 13.72 -1.52
N HIS A 164 -6.16 13.06 -0.98
CA HIS A 164 -6.18 12.59 0.40
C HIS A 164 -6.12 13.71 1.44
N LEU A 165 -6.65 13.42 2.63
CA LEU A 165 -6.62 14.32 3.77
C LEU A 165 -5.21 14.45 4.32
N VAL A 166 -4.83 15.68 4.66
CA VAL A 166 -3.50 16.02 5.17
C VAL A 166 -3.52 15.96 6.70
N LEU A 167 -2.57 15.23 7.29
CA LEU A 167 -2.38 15.26 8.75
C LEU A 167 -1.79 16.60 9.18
N SER A 168 -2.28 17.13 10.31
CA SER A 168 -1.93 18.47 10.77
C SER A 168 -0.55 18.59 11.41
N THR A 169 0.06 17.47 11.81
CA THR A 169 1.38 17.46 12.44
C THR A 169 2.46 17.84 11.43
N PRO A 170 3.18 18.95 11.63
CA PRO A 170 4.28 19.35 10.75
C PRO A 170 5.53 18.49 11.02
N ILE A 171 6.21 18.09 9.95
CA ILE A 171 7.49 17.39 9.97
C ILE A 171 8.56 18.30 9.35
N LEU A 172 9.73 18.39 9.98
CA LEU A 172 10.86 19.12 9.41
C LEU A 172 11.56 18.27 8.34
N GLU A 173 12.19 18.92 7.36
CA GLU A 173 12.89 18.22 6.26
C GLU A 173 13.92 17.20 6.77
N ALA A 174 14.71 17.58 7.77
CA ALA A 174 15.72 16.72 8.39
C ALA A 174 15.13 15.50 9.12
N GLU A 175 13.83 15.53 9.42
CA GLU A 175 13.11 14.48 10.14
C GLU A 175 12.24 13.62 9.21
N LEU A 176 12.25 13.88 7.90
CA LEU A 176 11.48 13.11 6.91
C LEU A 176 11.82 11.62 6.90
N ASN A 177 12.98 11.20 7.42
CA ASN A 177 13.32 9.78 7.52
C ASN A 177 12.64 9.09 8.72
N ASN A 178 12.23 9.87 9.72
CA ASN A 178 11.64 9.40 10.98
C ASN A 178 10.20 9.89 11.17
N TYR A 179 9.56 10.38 10.10
CA TYR A 179 8.21 10.94 10.14
C TYR A 179 7.18 9.99 10.76
N GLY A 180 7.32 8.68 10.54
CA GLY A 180 6.41 7.66 11.08
C GLY A 180 6.34 7.73 12.60
N GLU A 181 7.49 7.65 13.28
CA GLU A 181 7.56 7.72 14.74
C GLU A 181 7.01 9.06 15.28
N ILE A 182 7.27 10.16 14.57
CA ILE A 182 6.79 11.49 14.96
C ILE A 182 5.26 11.56 14.88
N LEU A 183 4.67 11.03 13.82
CA LEU A 183 3.23 11.00 13.64
C LEU A 183 2.56 10.05 14.63
N GLU A 184 3.12 8.85 14.81
CA GLU A 184 2.58 7.81 15.71
C GLU A 184 2.53 8.28 17.17
N LYS A 185 3.51 9.05 17.64
CA LYS A 185 3.49 9.68 18.99
C LYS A 185 2.28 10.58 19.23
N ASN A 186 1.64 11.06 18.17
CA ASN A 186 0.46 11.92 18.24
C ASN A 186 -0.86 11.15 18.03
N MET A 187 -0.82 9.84 17.78
CA MET A 187 -2.00 9.03 17.49
C MET A 187 -2.57 8.42 18.76
N LYS A 188 -3.86 8.69 19.01
CA LYS A 188 -4.51 8.23 20.25
C LYS A 188 -4.65 6.72 20.30
N TYR A 189 -5.02 6.08 19.20
CA TYR A 189 -5.19 4.63 19.19
C TYR A 189 -3.91 3.84 19.48
N ILE A 190 -2.73 4.46 19.29
CA ILE A 190 -1.42 3.86 19.62
C ILE A 190 -1.06 4.10 21.09
N ASN A 191 -1.27 5.32 21.58
CA ASN A 191 -0.74 5.80 22.86
C ASN A 191 -1.74 5.76 24.03
N SER A 192 -3.03 5.54 23.76
CA SER A 192 -4.05 5.40 24.81
C SER A 192 -3.94 4.04 25.51
N SER A 193 -4.11 4.03 26.84
CA SER A 193 -4.27 2.80 27.62
C SER A 193 -5.56 2.07 27.28
N ASP A 194 -6.61 2.84 26.96
CA ASP A 194 -7.96 2.34 26.75
C ASP A 194 -8.49 2.80 25.40
N LEU A 195 -9.12 1.87 24.68
CA LEU A 195 -9.80 2.14 23.43
C LEU A 195 -11.25 2.56 23.68
N VAL A 196 -11.73 3.55 22.94
CA VAL A 196 -13.09 4.08 23.13
C VAL A 196 -14.10 3.20 22.39
N ASN A 197 -15.03 2.59 23.13
CA ASN A 197 -16.08 1.75 22.55
C ASN A 197 -16.96 2.52 21.56
N GLY A 198 -17.37 1.86 20.48
CA GLY A 198 -18.29 2.39 19.48
C GLY A 198 -17.93 2.00 18.06
N VAL A 199 -18.75 2.45 17.10
CA VAL A 199 -18.58 2.19 15.67
C VAL A 199 -17.71 3.27 15.03
N TYR A 200 -16.81 2.88 14.14
CA TYR A 200 -15.92 3.77 13.40
C TYR A 200 -16.19 3.63 11.91
N LYS A 201 -16.45 4.75 11.23
CA LYS A 201 -16.73 4.78 9.79
C LYS A 201 -15.47 4.81 8.93
N ASP A 202 -14.37 5.33 9.48
CA ASP A 202 -13.10 5.48 8.77
C ASP A 202 -11.90 5.29 9.70
N PHE A 203 -10.70 5.13 9.12
CA PHE A 203 -9.48 4.98 9.92
C PHE A 203 -9.13 6.25 10.71
N LYS A 204 -9.51 7.44 10.22
CA LYS A 204 -9.19 8.71 10.88
C LYS A 204 -9.90 8.83 12.23
N SER A 205 -11.19 8.56 12.26
CA SER A 205 -12.01 8.51 13.47
C SER A 205 -11.51 7.44 14.43
N PHE A 206 -11.11 6.27 13.91
CA PHE A 206 -10.47 5.21 14.70
C PHE A 206 -9.15 5.69 15.32
N SER A 207 -8.26 6.29 14.53
CA SER A 207 -6.96 6.77 14.99
C SER A 207 -7.08 7.87 16.05
N GLU A 208 -8.08 8.75 15.89
CA GLU A 208 -8.40 9.82 16.84
C GLU A 208 -9.25 9.36 18.04
N GLN A 209 -9.65 8.08 18.10
CA GLN A 209 -10.54 7.52 19.13
C GLN A 209 -11.83 8.32 19.30
N LYS A 210 -12.47 8.63 18.16
CA LYS A 210 -13.74 9.36 18.05
C LYS A 210 -14.79 8.50 17.35
N PRO A 211 -15.44 7.55 18.03
CA PRO A 211 -16.47 6.73 17.42
C PRO A 211 -17.65 7.60 16.95
N GLN A 212 -18.33 7.14 15.90
CA GLN A 212 -19.49 7.80 15.34
C GLN A 212 -20.69 7.66 16.28
N LYS A 213 -21.27 8.80 16.69
CA LYS A 213 -22.46 8.84 17.54
C LYS A 213 -23.69 8.34 16.79
N GLY A 214 -24.58 7.62 17.49
CA GLY A 214 -25.84 7.12 16.92
C GLY A 214 -25.67 5.86 16.09
N TYR A 215 -24.54 5.14 16.19
CA TYR A 215 -24.29 3.89 15.50
C TYR A 215 -23.94 2.80 16.51
N TYR A 216 -24.46 1.60 16.30
CA TYR A 216 -24.23 0.46 17.18
C TYR A 216 -24.13 -0.84 16.39
N VAL A 217 -23.48 -1.84 16.99
CA VAL A 217 -23.31 -3.16 16.39
C VAL A 217 -24.57 -3.98 16.60
N ASP A 218 -25.13 -4.55 15.52
CA ASP A 218 -26.31 -5.39 15.57
C ASP A 218 -25.92 -6.85 15.81
N LYS A 219 -26.58 -7.49 16.78
CA LYS A 219 -26.30 -8.87 17.20
C LYS A 219 -27.53 -9.74 17.04
N ASN A 220 -27.33 -10.96 16.55
CA ASN A 220 -28.40 -11.96 16.56
C ASN A 220 -28.61 -12.54 17.98
N LYS A 221 -29.63 -13.39 18.14
CA LYS A 221 -29.97 -14.02 19.43
C LYS A 221 -28.85 -14.85 20.07
N LYS A 222 -27.83 -15.24 19.30
CA LYS A 222 -26.66 -15.99 19.78
C LYS A 222 -25.49 -15.07 20.17
N GLY A 223 -25.67 -13.75 20.09
CA GLY A 223 -24.62 -12.75 20.35
C GLY A 223 -23.68 -12.50 19.18
N ASN A 224 -23.91 -13.15 18.03
CA ASN A 224 -23.09 -13.00 16.84
C ASN A 224 -23.40 -11.68 16.13
N ILE A 225 -22.37 -10.96 15.69
CA ILE A 225 -22.54 -9.73 14.91
C ILE A 225 -23.14 -10.06 13.55
N ILE A 226 -24.21 -9.34 13.21
CA ILE A 226 -24.91 -9.41 11.92
C ILE A 226 -24.92 -8.09 11.15
N GLY A 227 -24.38 -7.01 11.72
CA GLY A 227 -24.29 -5.73 11.03
C GLY A 227 -24.00 -4.55 11.94
N VAL A 228 -24.16 -3.36 11.38
CA VAL A 228 -24.15 -2.08 12.10
C VAL A 228 -25.46 -1.37 11.78
N LYS A 229 -26.12 -0.85 12.81
CA LYS A 229 -27.33 -0.03 12.67
C LYS A 229 -27.08 1.41 13.10
N ASN A 230 -27.87 2.31 12.55
CA ASN A 230 -27.94 3.70 13.01
C ASN A 230 -29.03 3.88 14.09
N GLU A 231 -29.21 5.11 14.56
CA GLU A 231 -30.18 5.50 15.59
C GLU A 231 -31.65 5.28 15.20
N ASN A 232 -31.93 5.06 13.91
CA ASN A 232 -33.26 4.73 13.38
C ASN A 232 -33.43 3.22 13.13
N ASP A 233 -32.55 2.39 13.69
CA ASP A 233 -32.50 0.92 13.52
C ASP A 233 -32.31 0.44 12.07
N LEU A 234 -31.83 1.31 11.18
CA LEU A 234 -31.55 0.98 9.79
C LEU A 234 -30.14 0.40 9.65
N LEU A 235 -30.02 -0.70 8.89
CA LEU A 235 -28.74 -1.32 8.56
C LEU A 235 -27.90 -0.35 7.71
N VAL A 236 -26.66 -0.15 8.13
CA VAL A 236 -25.69 0.72 7.47
C VAL A 236 -24.90 -0.09 6.46
N SER A 237 -24.59 0.51 5.31
CA SER A 237 -23.78 -0.14 4.28
C SER A 237 -22.40 -0.49 4.84
N SER A 238 -21.91 -1.70 4.55
CA SER A 238 -20.57 -2.16 4.92
C SER A 238 -19.45 -1.26 4.37
N GLU A 239 -19.68 -0.64 3.21
CA GLU A 239 -18.73 0.30 2.58
C GLU A 239 -18.50 1.57 3.41
N GLU A 240 -19.42 1.89 4.33
CA GLU A 240 -19.34 3.06 5.21
C GLU A 240 -18.73 2.75 6.57
N ILE A 241 -18.30 1.52 6.82
CA ILE A 241 -17.84 1.04 8.12
C ILE A 241 -16.38 0.61 8.03
N PHE A 242 -15.54 1.20 8.88
CA PHE A 242 -14.17 0.74 9.07
C PHE A 242 -14.12 -0.42 10.05
N GLY A 243 -14.83 -0.31 11.16
CA GLY A 243 -14.73 -1.24 12.28
C GLY A 243 -15.52 -0.80 13.50
N TYR A 244 -15.36 -1.52 14.61
CA TYR A 244 -15.92 -1.13 15.90
C TYR A 244 -14.97 -1.50 17.03
N ILE A 245 -15.18 -0.91 18.20
CA ILE A 245 -14.53 -1.30 19.45
C ILE A 245 -15.63 -1.69 20.44
N GLU A 246 -15.51 -2.88 21.02
CA GLU A 246 -16.40 -3.40 22.06
C GLU A 246 -15.55 -4.01 23.18
N ASP A 247 -15.83 -3.65 24.43
CA ASP A 247 -15.08 -4.10 25.61
C ASP A 247 -13.56 -3.94 25.49
N GLY A 248 -13.12 -2.82 24.91
CA GLY A 248 -11.71 -2.52 24.69
C GLY A 248 -11.03 -3.32 23.57
N LYS A 249 -11.77 -4.19 22.87
CA LYS A 249 -11.29 -4.95 21.72
C LYS A 249 -11.70 -4.30 20.42
N ALA A 250 -10.74 -4.10 19.52
CA ALA A 250 -10.97 -3.51 18.22
C ALA A 250 -11.24 -4.58 17.16
N TYR A 251 -12.19 -4.32 16.27
CA TYR A 251 -12.57 -5.20 15.18
C TYR A 251 -12.61 -4.43 13.87
N LYS A 252 -11.93 -4.94 12.83
CA LYS A 252 -11.93 -4.36 11.50
C LYS A 252 -12.92 -5.07 10.59
N LEU A 253 -13.72 -4.32 9.86
CA LEU A 253 -14.57 -4.90 8.82
C LEU A 253 -13.71 -5.32 7.62
N THR A 254 -13.90 -6.56 7.16
CA THR A 254 -13.20 -7.17 6.02
C THR A 254 -14.20 -7.89 5.11
N PRO A 255 -13.81 -8.35 3.90
CA PRO A 255 -14.71 -9.11 3.03
C PRO A 255 -15.22 -10.41 3.67
N VAL A 256 -14.48 -10.97 4.63
CA VAL A 256 -14.87 -12.18 5.38
C VAL A 256 -15.55 -11.87 6.72
N GLY A 257 -15.96 -10.62 6.95
CA GLY A 257 -16.61 -10.16 8.18
C GLY A 257 -15.69 -9.36 9.11
N PHE A 258 -16.10 -9.19 10.35
CA PHE A 258 -15.29 -8.49 11.35
C PHE A 258 -14.20 -9.39 11.91
N LEU A 259 -12.95 -8.96 11.77
CA LEU A 259 -11.78 -9.64 12.34
C LEU A 259 -11.24 -8.83 13.52
N GLU A 260 -10.89 -9.51 14.61
CA GLU A 260 -10.24 -8.88 15.77
C GLU A 260 -8.89 -8.30 15.34
N ILE A 261 -8.65 -7.05 15.72
CA ILE A 261 -7.36 -6.39 15.58
C ILE A 261 -6.56 -6.76 16.84
N GLU A 262 -5.48 -7.50 16.63
CA GLU A 262 -4.51 -7.85 17.65
C GLU A 262 -3.32 -6.89 17.60
N LYS A 263 -2.47 -6.92 18.63
CA LYS A 263 -1.26 -6.09 18.74
C LYS A 263 -0.09 -6.94 19.21
N ASP A 264 1.04 -6.81 18.53
CA ASP A 264 2.33 -7.32 18.96
C ASP A 264 3.41 -6.23 18.90
N ASP A 265 4.68 -6.62 19.05
CA ASP A 265 5.83 -5.72 19.02
C ASP A 265 6.04 -5.02 17.66
N LYS A 266 5.47 -5.56 16.57
CA LYS A 266 5.54 -4.98 15.22
C LYS A 266 4.37 -4.05 14.92
N GLY A 267 3.30 -4.12 15.71
CA GLY A 267 2.16 -3.23 15.62
C GLY A 267 0.83 -3.96 15.62
N TYR A 268 -0.19 -3.30 15.08
CA TYR A 268 -1.53 -3.86 14.99
C TYR A 268 -1.67 -4.75 13.76
N TYR A 269 -2.35 -5.89 13.90
CA TYR A 269 -2.57 -6.84 12.81
C TYR A 269 -3.93 -7.52 12.90
N ILE A 270 -4.33 -8.16 11.80
CA ILE A 270 -5.43 -9.12 11.75
C ILE A 270 -4.90 -10.45 11.23
N VAL A 271 -5.46 -11.57 11.71
CA VAL A 271 -5.12 -12.90 11.19
C VAL A 271 -5.96 -13.19 9.94
N SER A 272 -5.37 -13.02 8.76
CA SER A 272 -6.06 -13.22 7.48
C SER A 272 -5.10 -13.61 6.35
N SER A 273 -5.56 -13.60 5.10
CA SER A 273 -4.75 -13.82 3.92
C SER A 273 -5.09 -12.81 2.83
N ARG A 274 -4.20 -12.62 1.86
CA ARG A 274 -4.46 -11.76 0.70
C ARG A 274 -5.73 -12.17 -0.05
N LEU A 275 -6.04 -13.46 -0.13
CA LEU A 275 -7.24 -13.97 -0.80
C LEU A 275 -8.54 -13.63 -0.04
N GLU A 276 -8.48 -13.54 1.28
CA GLU A 276 -9.63 -13.14 2.11
C GLU A 276 -9.83 -11.63 2.07
N LEU A 277 -8.75 -10.85 2.08
CA LEU A 277 -8.81 -9.37 2.12
C LEU A 277 -9.01 -8.75 0.73
N TYR A 278 -8.60 -9.45 -0.32
CA TYR A 278 -8.73 -9.02 -1.72
C TYR A 278 -9.20 -10.22 -2.57
N PRO A 279 -10.49 -10.62 -2.46
CA PRO A 279 -11.04 -11.72 -3.23
C PRO A 279 -10.89 -11.45 -4.74
N ARG A 280 -10.50 -12.47 -5.50
CA ARG A 280 -10.30 -12.34 -6.95
C ARG A 280 -11.64 -12.16 -7.65
N ASN A 281 -11.87 -10.98 -8.23
CA ASN A 281 -12.84 -10.86 -9.31
C ASN A 281 -12.20 -11.37 -10.61
N SER A 282 -12.95 -12.19 -11.34
CA SER A 282 -12.48 -12.87 -12.54
C SER A 282 -11.89 -11.91 -13.60
N ASN A 283 -10.78 -12.32 -14.20
CA ASN A 283 -10.25 -11.87 -15.51
C ASN A 283 -9.56 -10.51 -15.67
N THR A 284 -9.10 -9.83 -14.63
CA THR A 284 -8.22 -8.65 -14.86
C THR A 284 -7.01 -8.68 -13.93
N GLY A 285 -5.84 -8.30 -14.46
CA GLY A 285 -4.64 -7.93 -13.69
C GLY A 285 -4.84 -6.71 -12.77
N ALA A 286 -6.09 -6.38 -12.45
CA ALA A 286 -6.57 -5.24 -11.68
C ALA A 286 -6.30 -5.35 -10.16
N MET A 287 -5.72 -6.45 -9.68
CA MET A 287 -5.38 -6.59 -8.26
C MET A 287 -4.38 -5.51 -7.82
N VAL A 288 -3.49 -5.06 -8.72
CA VAL A 288 -2.50 -4.00 -8.45
C VAL A 288 -3.17 -2.63 -8.25
N GLY A 289 -4.22 -2.33 -9.03
CA GLY A 289 -4.96 -1.06 -8.93
C GLY A 289 -5.79 -0.94 -7.64
N VAL A 290 -6.38 -2.04 -7.17
CA VAL A 290 -7.12 -2.09 -5.89
C VAL A 290 -6.18 -2.03 -4.68
N MET A 291 -4.96 -2.57 -4.80
CA MET A 291 -3.97 -2.53 -3.72
C MET A 291 -3.26 -1.17 -3.60
N ALA A 292 -3.01 -0.49 -4.72
CA ALA A 292 -2.45 0.87 -4.73
C ALA A 292 -3.42 1.93 -4.18
N GLY A 293 -4.72 1.59 -4.25
CA GLY A 293 -5.91 2.42 -4.05
C GLY A 293 -6.15 3.15 -2.74
N GLY A 294 -5.35 2.94 -1.68
CA GLY A 294 -5.33 3.65 -0.37
C GLY A 294 -6.62 3.73 0.46
N LEU A 295 -7.73 4.01 -0.20
CA LEU A 295 -9.10 3.89 0.23
C LEU A 295 -9.46 2.41 0.28
N ILE A 296 -9.62 1.89 1.49
CA ILE A 296 -10.72 0.99 1.86
C ILE A 296 -11.20 0.22 0.63
N GLY A 297 -10.53 -0.89 0.31
CA GLY A 297 -10.89 -1.72 -0.83
C GLY A 297 -12.40 -1.92 -0.79
N GLY A 298 -13.09 -1.46 -1.84
CA GLY A 298 -14.54 -1.50 -1.91
C GLY A 298 -15.00 -2.88 -1.47
N LEU A 299 -15.64 -2.95 -0.31
CA LEU A 299 -16.11 -4.20 0.25
C LEU A 299 -17.28 -4.63 -0.62
N ILE A 300 -17.00 -5.40 -1.67
CA ILE A 300 -18.05 -6.02 -2.48
C ILE A 300 -18.77 -7.01 -1.57
N GLY A 301 -19.89 -6.57 -1.01
CA GLY A 301 -20.87 -7.38 -0.29
C GLY A 301 -20.27 -8.31 0.77
N ALA A 302 -19.70 -7.75 1.85
CA ALA A 302 -19.41 -8.56 3.03
C ALA A 302 -20.74 -9.08 3.60
N ALA A 303 -20.97 -10.40 3.54
CA ALA A 303 -22.06 -11.03 4.26
C ALA A 303 -21.71 -11.02 5.75
N ILE A 304 -22.22 -10.04 6.49
CA ILE A 304 -22.06 -9.94 7.94
C ILE A 304 -23.04 -10.94 8.57
N ASP A 305 -22.76 -12.23 8.45
CA ASP A 305 -23.35 -13.24 9.32
C ASP A 305 -22.26 -14.25 9.67
N SER A 306 -21.69 -14.06 10.86
CA SER A 306 -20.65 -14.92 11.45
C SER A 306 -21.11 -16.37 11.70
N GLY A 307 -22.39 -16.68 11.48
CA GLY A 307 -22.94 -18.04 11.48
C GLY A 307 -23.32 -18.59 10.10
N SER A 308 -23.25 -17.81 9.02
CA SER A 308 -23.65 -18.23 7.66
C SER A 308 -22.49 -18.83 6.86
N GLN A 309 -22.80 -19.75 5.94
CA GLN A 309 -21.80 -20.37 5.05
C GLN A 309 -21.15 -19.39 4.06
N THR A 310 -21.63 -18.14 3.97
CA THR A 310 -21.13 -17.06 3.11
C THR A 310 -20.03 -16.20 3.73
N GLY A 311 -19.82 -16.28 5.06
CA GLY A 311 -18.66 -15.71 5.78
C GLY A 311 -17.53 -16.72 6.02
N ARG A 312 -17.52 -17.84 5.30
CA ARG A 312 -16.51 -18.89 5.48
C ARG A 312 -15.14 -18.38 5.05
N ARG A 313 -14.24 -18.28 6.03
CA ARG A 313 -12.79 -18.26 5.84
C ARG A 313 -12.43 -19.30 4.78
N ASN A 314 -11.57 -18.92 3.85
CA ASN A 314 -11.21 -19.84 2.78
C ASN A 314 -10.38 -20.99 3.38
N ASN A 315 -10.88 -22.22 3.35
CA ASN A 315 -10.19 -23.39 3.90
C ASN A 315 -8.80 -23.63 3.27
N ASN A 316 -8.55 -23.04 2.10
CA ASN A 316 -7.26 -23.09 1.40
C ASN A 316 -6.45 -21.78 1.53
N ALA A 317 -6.86 -20.85 2.40
CA ALA A 317 -6.09 -19.64 2.66
C ALA A 317 -4.94 -19.94 3.61
N ASN A 318 -3.72 -19.60 3.18
CA ASN A 318 -2.57 -19.52 4.06
C ASN A 318 -2.72 -18.29 4.94
N LEU A 319 -3.32 -18.46 6.12
CA LEU A 319 -3.54 -17.40 7.08
C LEU A 319 -2.21 -16.96 7.71
N SER A 320 -2.09 -15.65 7.96
CA SER A 320 -0.92 -15.04 8.57
C SER A 320 -1.30 -13.71 9.22
N ASN A 321 -0.39 -13.15 10.01
CA ASN A 321 -0.53 -11.78 10.51
C ASN A 321 -0.42 -10.82 9.33
N VAL A 322 -1.51 -10.11 9.03
CA VAL A 322 -1.54 -9.00 8.09
C VAL A 322 -1.57 -7.72 8.91
N TYR A 323 -0.46 -6.98 8.87
CA TYR A 323 -0.32 -5.77 9.67
C TYR A 323 -1.17 -4.64 9.11
N ILE A 324 -1.57 -3.73 10.00
CA ILE A 324 -2.30 -2.52 9.66
C ILE A 324 -1.33 -1.35 9.73
N ASP A 325 -1.19 -0.64 8.61
CA ASP A 325 -0.40 0.57 8.53
C ASP A 325 -0.90 1.59 9.55
N SER A 326 0.01 2.05 10.39
CA SER A 326 -0.32 2.92 11.51
C SER A 326 -0.84 4.29 11.09
N LEU A 327 -0.48 4.75 9.90
CA LEU A 327 -0.80 6.08 9.41
C LEU A 327 -2.01 6.09 8.49
N THR A 328 -2.27 4.98 7.80
CA THR A 328 -3.32 4.91 6.76
C THR A 328 -4.42 3.89 7.05
N GLY A 329 -4.18 2.93 7.94
CA GLY A 329 -5.10 1.82 8.19
C GLY A 329 -5.13 0.77 7.07
N ALA A 330 -4.23 0.89 6.09
CA ALA A 330 -4.09 -0.05 4.98
C ALA A 330 -3.43 -1.37 5.42
N TYR A 331 -3.63 -2.44 4.65
CA TYR A 331 -3.01 -3.73 4.94
C TYR A 331 -1.56 -3.77 4.43
N ILE A 332 -0.64 -4.20 5.31
CA ILE A 332 0.76 -4.45 5.01
C ILE A 332 0.97 -5.97 4.98
N PHE A 333 1.31 -6.50 3.81
CA PHE A 333 1.73 -7.89 3.66
C PHE A 333 3.26 -7.95 3.72
N GLU A 334 3.79 -8.64 4.73
CA GLU A 334 5.24 -8.90 4.86
C GLU A 334 5.66 -10.21 4.18
N LYS A 335 4.71 -11.11 3.92
CA LYS A 335 4.96 -12.48 3.46
C LYS A 335 4.30 -12.79 2.14
#